data_AF-A0A2D9TRM0-F1
#
_entry.id   AF-A0A2D9TRM0-F1
#
_cell.length_a   1.000
_cell.length_b   1.000
_cell.length_c   1.000
_cell.angle_alpha   90.00
_cell.angle_beta   90.00
_cell.angle_gamma   90.00
#
_symmetry.space_group_name_H-M   'P 1'
#
loop_
_entity.id
_entity.type
_entity.pdbx_description
1 polymer ?
#
loop_
_entity_poly.entity_id
_entity_poly.type
_entity_poly.pdbx_seq_one_letter_code
_entity_poly.pdbx_strand_id
1 'polypeptide(L)'
;MYALIDHLSEQYHGICTWDLSQSLPPVQRMARMGGVDMGQGICLGLASHWIRYHAWDDSLVNHLGGVAINNGHSFIPLDLRLLAHIKQCQWQWRGRLDDALIWLGSPVNDIIKVRTSLNIPVRMNIGRGANAFQQTSLPGSRNTNTRGRVVNWAGLSDDLEKVSGAYAMIVLHGAGGGHAFAAWIGGRGEDACFFDPNFGEYWFEDKQNFFRFLRLFAQNLYNARMGMDRYEIQPLARRVRPNW
;
A
#
# COMPACT_ATOMS: atom_id res chain seq x y z
N MET A 1 2.45 -19.60 -0.04
CA MET A 1 2.74 -18.15 -0.13
C MET A 1 2.11 -17.44 1.06
N TYR A 2 0.81 -17.63 1.35
CA TYR A 2 0.14 -17.14 2.57
C TYR A 2 0.87 -17.54 3.86
N ALA A 3 1.16 -18.82 4.07
CA ALA A 3 1.92 -19.27 5.24
C ALA A 3 3.33 -18.64 5.39
N LEU A 4 3.93 -18.11 4.31
CA LEU A 4 5.23 -17.41 4.41
C LEU A 4 5.03 -15.99 4.94
N ILE A 5 4.02 -15.27 4.44
CA ILE A 5 3.78 -13.88 4.87
C ILE A 5 3.29 -13.86 6.31
N ASP A 6 2.35 -14.75 6.68
CA ASP A 6 1.80 -14.80 8.04
C ASP A 6 2.90 -15.14 9.06
N HIS A 7 3.71 -16.16 8.77
CA HIS A 7 4.83 -16.54 9.63
C HIS A 7 5.89 -15.43 9.75
N LEU A 8 6.26 -14.79 8.63
CA LEU A 8 7.21 -13.67 8.67
C LEU A 8 6.62 -12.47 9.42
N SER A 9 5.34 -12.14 9.23
CA SER A 9 4.72 -11.04 9.96
C SER A 9 4.72 -11.32 11.46
N GLU A 10 4.32 -12.51 11.89
CA GLU A 10 4.32 -12.91 13.30
C GLU A 10 5.72 -12.85 13.92
N GLN A 11 6.74 -13.33 13.21
CA GLN A 11 8.14 -13.27 13.66
C GLN A 11 8.60 -11.83 13.92
N TYR A 12 8.05 -10.87 13.18
CA TYR A 12 8.29 -9.44 13.36
C TYR A 12 7.10 -8.74 14.03
N HIS A 13 6.34 -9.43 14.87
CA HIS A 13 5.27 -8.83 15.68
C HIS A 13 4.17 -8.09 14.88
N GLY A 14 3.99 -8.46 13.61
CA GLY A 14 2.90 -8.00 12.76
C GLY A 14 1.63 -8.82 13.00
N ILE A 15 0.49 -8.18 12.80
CA ILE A 15 -0.84 -8.76 12.95
C ILE A 15 -1.57 -8.66 11.61
N CYS A 16 -2.06 -9.78 11.09
CA CYS A 16 -2.98 -9.76 9.95
C CYS A 16 -4.36 -9.25 10.41
N THR A 17 -4.75 -8.09 9.91
CA THR A 17 -6.02 -7.40 10.23
C THR A 17 -7.10 -7.65 9.18
N TRP A 18 -6.71 -8.07 7.97
CA TRP A 18 -7.61 -8.44 6.88
C TRP A 18 -6.99 -9.51 6.00
N ASP A 19 -7.69 -10.60 5.73
CA ASP A 19 -7.21 -11.77 4.97
C ASP A 19 -7.72 -11.83 3.52
N LEU A 20 -8.28 -10.73 3.00
CA LEU A 20 -8.74 -10.68 1.60
C LEU A 20 -7.57 -10.84 0.63
N SER A 21 -7.74 -11.77 -0.31
CA SER A 21 -6.83 -11.90 -1.44
C SER A 21 -7.51 -11.89 -2.81
N GLN A 22 -7.00 -11.04 -3.70
CA GLN A 22 -7.29 -11.04 -5.12
C GLN A 22 -6.84 -12.32 -5.84
N SER A 23 -5.95 -13.09 -5.22
CA SER A 23 -5.47 -14.36 -5.75
C SER A 23 -6.40 -15.53 -5.40
N LEU A 24 -7.41 -15.33 -4.55
CA LEU A 24 -8.40 -16.34 -4.15
C LEU A 24 -9.81 -16.01 -4.67
N PRO A 25 -10.66 -17.03 -4.92
CA PRO A 25 -12.07 -16.79 -5.20
C PRO A 25 -12.80 -16.13 -4.01
N PRO A 26 -13.83 -15.29 -4.26
CA PRO A 26 -14.35 -14.90 -5.57
C PRO A 26 -13.61 -13.72 -6.22
N VAL A 27 -12.70 -13.05 -5.50
CA VAL A 27 -12.00 -11.85 -5.98
C VAL A 27 -11.19 -12.14 -7.25
N GLN A 28 -10.49 -13.28 -7.28
CA GLN A 28 -9.75 -13.74 -8.45
C GLN A 28 -10.61 -13.82 -9.72
N ARG A 29 -11.86 -14.27 -9.59
CA ARG A 29 -12.77 -14.36 -10.73
C ARG A 29 -13.09 -12.97 -11.27
N MET A 30 -13.37 -12.01 -10.40
CA MET A 30 -13.64 -10.62 -10.83
C MET A 30 -12.41 -9.92 -11.38
N ALA A 31 -11.25 -10.16 -10.78
CA ALA A 31 -9.99 -9.61 -11.26
C ALA A 31 -9.71 -10.02 -12.72
N ARG A 32 -10.19 -11.21 -13.12
CA ARG A 32 -10.07 -11.77 -14.48
C ARG A 32 -11.24 -11.46 -15.43
N MET A 33 -12.36 -10.93 -14.92
CA MET A 33 -13.48 -10.53 -15.79
C MET A 33 -13.12 -9.28 -16.61
N GLY A 34 -13.48 -9.28 -17.90
CA GLY A 34 -13.29 -8.14 -18.80
C GLY A 34 -12.58 -8.44 -20.13
N GLY A 35 -12.18 -9.68 -20.42
CA GLY A 35 -11.76 -10.14 -21.75
C GLY A 35 -10.50 -9.50 -22.35
N VAL A 36 -9.92 -8.49 -21.70
CA VAL A 36 -8.66 -7.88 -22.10
C VAL A 36 -7.60 -8.31 -21.10
N ASP A 37 -6.67 -9.12 -21.61
CA ASP A 37 -5.47 -9.61 -20.95
C ASP A 37 -4.51 -8.44 -20.68
N MET A 38 -4.92 -7.52 -19.80
CA MET A 38 -4.19 -6.29 -19.48
C MET A 38 -2.99 -6.55 -18.54
N GLY A 39 -2.61 -7.81 -18.25
CA GLY A 39 -1.46 -8.14 -17.41
C GLY A 39 -1.43 -7.51 -16.00
N GLN A 40 -2.53 -6.88 -15.58
CA GLN A 40 -2.64 -6.02 -14.40
C GLN A 40 -3.88 -6.45 -13.62
N GLY A 41 -3.69 -7.22 -12.54
CA GLY A 41 -4.76 -7.59 -11.61
C GLY A 41 -5.39 -6.35 -10.96
N ILE A 42 -6.48 -6.50 -10.20
CA ILE A 42 -7.22 -5.40 -9.53
C ILE A 42 -6.41 -4.67 -8.42
N CYS A 43 -5.13 -5.03 -8.27
CA CYS A 43 -4.24 -4.58 -7.23
C CYS A 43 -4.10 -3.06 -7.12
N LEU A 44 -3.90 -2.33 -8.22
CA LEU A 44 -3.81 -0.87 -8.19
C LEU A 44 -5.13 -0.24 -7.74
N GLY A 45 -6.26 -0.80 -8.18
CA GLY A 45 -7.60 -0.43 -7.74
C GLY A 45 -7.78 -0.60 -6.23
N LEU A 46 -7.48 -1.80 -5.73
CA LEU A 46 -7.61 -2.14 -4.31
C LEU A 46 -6.67 -1.29 -3.44
N ALA A 47 -5.39 -1.17 -3.82
CA ALA A 47 -4.42 -0.36 -3.08
C ALA A 47 -4.83 1.13 -3.05
N SER A 48 -5.35 1.67 -4.14
CA SER A 48 -5.83 3.06 -4.20
C SER A 48 -7.06 3.28 -3.30
N HIS A 49 -8.00 2.33 -3.30
CA HIS A 49 -9.17 2.41 -2.41
C HIS A 49 -8.77 2.23 -0.95
N TRP A 50 -7.81 1.36 -0.66
CA TRP A 50 -7.26 1.21 0.68
C TRP A 50 -6.69 2.52 1.21
N ILE A 51 -5.81 3.19 0.46
CA ILE A 51 -5.28 4.52 0.84
C ILE A 51 -6.43 5.52 1.04
N ARG A 52 -7.43 5.51 0.15
CA ARG A 52 -8.59 6.40 0.27
C ARG A 52 -9.31 6.20 1.60
N TYR A 53 -9.71 4.99 1.95
CA TYR A 53 -10.45 4.76 3.19
C TYR A 53 -9.58 5.03 4.42
N HIS A 54 -8.34 4.54 4.42
CA HIS A 54 -7.41 4.70 5.54
C HIS A 54 -7.07 6.18 5.82
N ALA A 55 -6.95 7.02 4.79
CA ALA A 55 -6.72 8.46 4.92
C ALA A 55 -7.89 9.23 5.56
N TRP A 56 -9.06 8.60 5.65
CA TRP A 56 -10.28 9.15 6.22
C TRP A 56 -10.70 8.42 7.50
N ASP A 57 -9.74 7.81 8.21
CA ASP A 57 -9.93 7.12 9.48
C ASP A 57 -10.94 5.95 9.38
N ASP A 58 -10.96 5.28 8.23
CA ASP A 58 -11.81 4.14 7.93
C ASP A 58 -10.98 3.00 7.32
N SER A 59 -11.51 1.78 7.28
CA SER A 59 -10.84 0.65 6.64
C SER A 59 -11.65 0.18 5.43
N LEU A 60 -10.96 -0.12 4.32
CA LEU A 60 -11.61 -0.73 3.16
C LEU A 60 -12.33 -2.04 3.54
N VAL A 61 -11.86 -2.74 4.57
CA VAL A 61 -12.50 -3.93 5.16
C VAL A 61 -13.97 -3.68 5.50
N ASN A 62 -14.28 -2.52 6.07
CA ASN A 62 -15.62 -2.17 6.53
C ASN A 62 -16.62 -2.03 5.38
N HIS A 63 -16.12 -1.79 4.16
CA HIS A 63 -16.93 -1.55 2.97
C HIS A 63 -16.90 -2.74 2.02
N LEU A 64 -15.71 -3.30 1.78
CA LEU A 64 -15.51 -4.40 0.85
C LEU A 64 -15.79 -5.75 1.50
N GLY A 65 -15.54 -5.90 2.79
CA GLY A 65 -15.63 -7.19 3.49
C GLY A 65 -14.66 -8.23 2.95
N GLY A 66 -15.11 -9.48 2.89
CA GLY A 66 -14.30 -10.60 2.40
C GLY A 66 -13.36 -11.18 3.45
N VAL A 67 -13.73 -11.05 4.73
CA VAL A 67 -13.07 -11.73 5.86
C VAL A 67 -13.72 -13.08 6.08
N ALA A 68 -12.95 -14.17 6.08
CA ALA A 68 -13.46 -15.53 6.27
C ALA A 68 -12.67 -16.32 7.32
N ILE A 69 -12.57 -15.80 8.56
CA ILE A 69 -12.09 -16.48 9.80
C ILE A 69 -10.59 -16.90 9.71
N ASN A 70 -9.68 -16.47 10.61
CA ASN A 70 -9.55 -17.03 11.97
C ASN A 70 -8.58 -16.24 12.88
N ASN A 71 -8.93 -15.02 13.30
CA ASN A 71 -8.24 -14.26 14.36
C ASN A 71 -9.19 -13.71 15.46
N GLY A 72 -10.42 -14.26 15.59
CA GLY A 72 -11.39 -13.83 16.61
C GLY A 72 -12.34 -12.67 16.22
N HIS A 73 -12.34 -12.25 14.96
CA HIS A 73 -13.23 -11.20 14.43
C HIS A 73 -14.43 -11.75 13.64
N SER A 74 -15.52 -10.97 13.60
CA SER A 74 -16.78 -11.29 12.91
C SER A 74 -16.62 -11.42 11.39
N PHE A 75 -17.32 -12.38 10.79
CA PHE A 75 -17.44 -12.51 9.34
C PHE A 75 -18.06 -11.25 8.71
N ILE A 76 -17.40 -10.70 7.67
CA ILE A 76 -17.94 -9.61 6.87
C ILE A 76 -18.10 -10.12 5.43
N PRO A 77 -19.35 -10.26 4.92
CA PRO A 77 -19.59 -10.69 3.56
C PRO A 77 -18.88 -9.79 2.55
N LEU A 78 -18.33 -10.38 1.49
CA LEU A 78 -17.71 -9.61 0.41
C LEU A 78 -18.78 -8.81 -0.37
N ASP A 79 -18.61 -7.50 -0.46
CA ASP A 79 -19.44 -6.63 -1.32
C ASP A 79 -18.98 -6.74 -2.78
N LEU A 80 -19.72 -7.53 -3.55
CA LEU A 80 -19.46 -7.76 -4.97
C LEU A 80 -19.69 -6.51 -5.84
N ARG A 81 -20.54 -5.56 -5.41
CA ARG A 81 -20.81 -4.32 -6.14
C ARG A 81 -19.64 -3.36 -5.98
N LEU A 82 -19.15 -3.19 -4.76
CA LEU A 82 -17.94 -2.38 -4.52
C LEU A 82 -16.74 -2.99 -5.23
N LEU A 83 -16.58 -4.32 -5.19
CA LEU A 83 -15.48 -4.98 -5.91
C LEU A 83 -15.54 -4.72 -7.42
N ALA A 84 -16.73 -4.79 -8.02
CA ALA A 84 -16.94 -4.47 -9.43
C ALA A 84 -16.65 -2.99 -9.73
N HIS A 85 -17.02 -2.08 -8.83
CA HIS A 85 -16.70 -0.65 -8.94
C HIS A 85 -15.18 -0.40 -8.93
N ILE A 86 -14.45 -1.03 -8.00
CA ILE A 86 -12.99 -0.92 -7.92
C ILE A 86 -12.35 -1.44 -9.22
N LYS A 87 -12.85 -2.57 -9.76
CA LYS A 87 -12.39 -3.10 -11.05
C LYS A 87 -12.66 -2.13 -12.20
N GLN A 88 -13.83 -1.50 -12.21
CA GLN A 88 -14.21 -0.51 -13.22
C GLN A 88 -13.28 0.72 -13.16
N CYS A 89 -13.00 1.24 -11.96
CA CYS A 89 -12.04 2.33 -11.77
C CYS A 89 -10.68 1.97 -12.34
N GLN A 90 -10.12 0.81 -11.97
CA GLN A 90 -8.82 0.40 -12.50
C GLN A 90 -8.84 0.22 -14.04
N TRP A 91 -9.94 -0.29 -14.58
CA TRP A 91 -10.09 -0.42 -16.04
C TRP A 91 -10.08 0.94 -16.73
N GLN A 92 -10.75 1.95 -16.17
CA GLN A 92 -10.72 3.34 -16.66
C GLN A 92 -9.30 3.92 -16.62
N TRP A 93 -8.52 3.58 -15.59
CA TRP A 93 -7.12 3.96 -15.44
C TRP A 93 -6.17 3.20 -16.36
N ARG A 94 -6.67 2.18 -17.09
CA ARG A 94 -5.85 1.29 -17.93
C ARG A 94 -4.66 0.68 -17.18
N GLY A 95 -4.81 0.47 -15.87
CA GLY A 95 -3.74 0.02 -14.99
C GLY A 95 -2.57 1.01 -14.81
N ARG A 96 -2.72 2.27 -15.19
CA ARG A 96 -1.66 3.29 -15.08
C ARG A 96 -1.71 3.98 -13.72
N LEU A 97 -0.54 4.04 -13.07
CA LEU A 97 -0.37 4.70 -11.78
C LEU A 97 -0.81 6.18 -11.83
N ASP A 98 -0.45 6.93 -12.88
CA ASP A 98 -0.81 8.35 -12.98
C ASP A 98 -2.32 8.60 -12.96
N ASP A 99 -3.12 7.76 -13.61
CA ASP A 99 -4.58 7.90 -13.61
C ASP A 99 -5.19 7.59 -12.23
N ALA A 100 -4.64 6.60 -11.51
CA ALA A 100 -5.01 6.32 -10.13
C ALA A 100 -4.68 7.49 -9.21
N LEU A 101 -3.53 8.14 -9.42
CA LEU A 101 -3.10 9.31 -8.66
C LEU A 101 -3.95 10.54 -8.95
N ILE A 102 -4.43 10.71 -10.19
CA ILE A 102 -5.43 11.75 -10.52
C ILE A 102 -6.73 11.50 -9.75
N TRP A 103 -7.20 10.25 -9.68
CA TRP A 103 -8.40 9.90 -8.92
C TRP A 103 -8.22 10.13 -7.42
N LEU A 104 -7.09 9.72 -6.84
CA LEU A 104 -6.74 9.99 -5.43
C LEU A 104 -6.67 11.50 -5.13
N GLY A 105 -6.17 12.29 -6.08
CA GLY A 105 -6.11 13.75 -5.99
C GLY A 105 -7.43 14.49 -6.26
N SER A 106 -8.51 13.78 -6.60
CA SER A 106 -9.81 14.42 -6.84
C SER A 106 -10.32 15.15 -5.59
N PRO A 107 -11.17 16.19 -5.73
CA PRO A 107 -11.68 16.96 -4.59
C PRO A 107 -12.39 16.14 -3.51
N VAL A 108 -12.93 14.97 -3.87
CA VAL A 108 -13.63 14.06 -2.95
C VAL A 108 -12.65 13.23 -2.12
N ASN A 109 -11.51 12.86 -2.68
CA ASN A 109 -10.52 12.01 -2.03
C ASN A 109 -9.45 12.84 -1.30
N ASP A 110 -9.07 13.98 -1.87
CA ASP A 110 -8.10 14.97 -1.35
C ASP A 110 -6.76 14.38 -0.89
N ILE A 111 -6.26 13.37 -1.61
CA ILE A 111 -4.97 12.71 -1.37
C ILE A 111 -3.96 13.21 -2.40
N ILE A 112 -2.89 13.83 -1.93
CA ILE A 112 -1.90 14.52 -2.75
C ILE A 112 -0.55 13.79 -2.75
N LYS A 113 0.17 13.90 -3.86
CA LYS A 113 1.57 13.46 -3.96
C LYS A 113 2.43 14.30 -3.00
N VAL A 114 3.25 13.63 -2.19
CA VAL A 114 4.26 14.29 -1.35
C VAL A 114 5.60 14.30 -2.11
N ARG A 115 6.21 15.47 -2.27
CA ARG A 115 7.58 15.57 -2.82
C ARG A 115 8.57 15.22 -1.72
N THR A 116 9.36 14.17 -1.90
CA THR A 116 10.40 13.73 -0.95
C THR A 116 11.69 14.55 -1.00
N SER A 117 11.69 15.73 -1.64
CA SER A 117 12.64 16.81 -1.32
C SER A 117 11.85 17.90 -0.62
N LEU A 118 12.29 18.31 0.57
CA LEU A 118 11.79 19.44 1.37
C LEU A 118 10.74 19.04 2.41
N ASN A 119 11.12 19.10 3.69
CA ASN A 119 10.81 20.24 4.59
C ASN A 119 9.39 20.85 4.54
N ILE A 120 8.36 20.16 4.06
CA ILE A 120 6.98 20.55 4.29
C ILE A 120 6.52 19.80 5.54
N PRO A 121 6.36 20.47 6.70
CA PRO A 121 5.62 19.87 7.80
C PRO A 121 4.18 19.62 7.32
N VAL A 122 3.88 18.36 6.95
CA VAL A 122 2.50 17.92 6.85
C VAL A 122 2.00 17.88 8.29
N ARG A 123 1.21 18.87 8.69
CA ARG A 123 0.45 18.78 9.94
C ARG A 123 -0.57 17.67 9.77
N MET A 124 -0.23 16.48 10.22
CA MET A 124 -1.18 15.38 10.36
C MET A 124 -1.96 15.61 11.64
N ASN A 125 -3.29 15.71 11.55
CA ASN A 125 -4.12 15.45 12.71
C ASN A 125 -4.14 13.92 12.85
N ILE A 126 -3.21 13.44 13.66
CA ILE A 126 -3.04 12.04 14.01
C ILE A 126 -4.12 11.69 15.03
N GLY A 127 -4.92 10.68 14.74
CA GLY A 127 -5.77 10.04 15.75
C GLY A 127 -4.90 9.52 16.89
N ARG A 128 -4.98 10.19 18.04
CA ARG A 128 -4.44 9.84 19.38
C ARG A 128 -3.08 9.11 19.43
N GLY A 129 -2.02 9.88 19.58
CA GLY A 129 -0.80 9.44 20.28
C GLY A 129 0.48 10.17 19.85
N ALA A 130 0.96 11.06 20.72
CA ALA A 130 2.33 11.61 20.79
C ALA A 130 2.76 12.77 19.84
N ASN A 131 2.70 13.95 20.47
CA ASN A 131 3.51 15.18 20.33
C ASN A 131 4.76 15.22 19.44
N ALA A 132 4.76 16.25 18.58
CA ALA A 132 5.83 17.15 18.14
C ALA A 132 7.29 16.63 18.10
N PHE A 133 7.85 16.54 16.89
CA PHE A 133 9.30 16.51 16.69
C PHE A 133 9.81 17.57 15.72
N GLN A 134 10.91 18.18 16.14
CA GLN A 134 11.63 19.30 15.54
C GLN A 134 12.63 18.82 14.47
N GLN A 135 12.71 19.63 13.43
CA GLN A 135 13.42 19.51 12.16
C GLN A 135 14.95 19.34 12.30
N THR A 136 15.55 18.39 11.57
CA THR A 136 16.96 18.47 11.12
C THR A 136 17.06 18.07 9.65
N SER A 137 17.74 18.90 8.86
CA SER A 137 17.81 18.85 7.39
C SER A 137 18.85 17.87 6.85
N LEU A 138 18.52 17.12 5.79
CA LEU A 138 19.49 16.40 4.94
C LEU A 138 19.15 16.56 3.44
N PRO A 139 20.13 16.44 2.51
CA PRO A 139 20.02 16.92 1.14
C PRO A 139 19.52 15.88 0.12
N GLY A 140 18.72 16.37 -0.84
CA GLY A 140 18.67 15.87 -2.23
C GLY A 140 17.80 14.64 -2.52
N SER A 141 16.51 14.86 -2.81
CA SER A 141 15.64 13.84 -3.44
C SER A 141 16.14 13.51 -4.85
N ARG A 142 16.49 12.25 -5.08
CA ARG A 142 16.59 11.70 -6.43
C ARG A 142 15.27 11.00 -6.74
N ASN A 143 14.65 11.40 -7.85
CA ASN A 143 13.76 10.53 -8.61
C ASN A 143 14.48 9.19 -8.83
N THR A 144 14.10 8.12 -8.13
CA THR A 144 14.68 6.79 -8.33
C THR A 144 14.03 6.12 -9.54
N ASN A 145 14.18 6.72 -10.71
CA ASN A 145 14.00 6.02 -11.98
C ASN A 145 15.15 4.99 -12.12
N THR A 146 14.97 3.81 -11.55
CA THR A 146 15.88 2.66 -11.70
C THR A 146 15.68 2.01 -13.07
N ARG A 147 15.98 2.73 -14.15
CA ARG A 147 16.22 2.09 -15.45
C ARG A 147 17.64 1.54 -15.44
N GLY A 148 17.76 0.21 -15.35
CA GLY A 148 19.01 -0.52 -15.62
C GLY A 148 19.92 -0.84 -14.43
N ARG A 149 19.46 -0.69 -13.18
CA ARG A 149 20.22 -1.13 -11.99
C ARG A 149 19.58 -2.41 -11.46
N VAL A 150 20.38 -3.46 -11.22
CA VAL A 150 19.98 -4.61 -10.41
C VAL A 150 19.34 -4.05 -9.15
N VAL A 151 18.03 -4.28 -8.98
CA VAL A 151 17.31 -3.72 -7.85
C VAL A 151 17.80 -4.38 -6.58
N ASN A 152 18.40 -3.57 -5.71
CA ASN A 152 18.65 -3.96 -4.35
C ASN A 152 17.31 -3.91 -3.61
N TRP A 153 16.69 -5.06 -3.40
CA TRP A 153 15.40 -5.17 -2.69
C TRP A 153 15.51 -4.81 -1.21
N ALA A 154 16.71 -4.81 -0.62
CA ALA A 154 16.93 -4.16 0.67
C ALA A 154 16.67 -2.65 0.62
N GLY A 155 16.91 -2.01 -0.53
CA GLY A 155 16.68 -0.58 -0.74
C GLY A 155 15.20 -0.19 -0.75
N LEU A 156 14.26 -1.13 -0.98
CA LEU A 156 12.82 -0.83 -0.89
C LEU A 156 12.44 -0.40 0.52
N SER A 157 12.88 -1.15 1.54
CA SER A 157 12.64 -0.77 2.94
C SER A 157 13.33 0.55 3.29
N ASP A 158 14.57 0.75 2.85
CA ASP A 158 15.32 2.00 3.10
C ASP A 158 14.66 3.22 2.44
N ASP A 159 14.06 3.05 1.25
CA ASP A 159 13.33 4.12 0.57
C ASP A 159 11.96 4.39 1.19
N LEU A 160 11.28 3.36 1.72
CA LEU A 160 10.02 3.51 2.47
C LEU A 160 10.22 4.20 3.82
N GLU A 161 11.36 3.99 4.49
CA GLU A 161 11.67 4.69 5.74
C GLU A 161 11.67 6.22 5.55
N LYS A 162 12.06 6.69 4.36
CA LYS A 162 12.08 8.12 4.00
C LYS A 162 10.69 8.72 3.79
N VAL A 163 9.64 7.89 3.65
CA VAL A 163 8.26 8.35 3.46
C VAL A 163 7.66 8.90 4.76
N SER A 164 8.05 8.35 5.92
CA SER A 164 7.64 8.68 7.30
C SER A 164 6.53 9.73 7.48
N GLY A 165 5.41 9.30 8.07
CA GLY A 165 4.19 10.10 8.25
C GLY A 165 3.39 10.25 6.96
N ALA A 166 3.39 9.23 6.09
CA ALA A 166 2.67 9.30 4.83
C ALA A 166 2.32 7.90 4.33
N TYR A 167 1.41 7.87 3.37
CA TYR A 167 1.13 6.70 2.58
C TYR A 167 2.19 6.53 1.49
N ALA A 168 2.48 5.29 1.16
CA ALA A 168 3.26 4.90 0.01
C ALA A 168 2.37 4.04 -0.89
N MET A 169 2.24 4.43 -2.16
CA MET A 169 1.83 3.54 -3.23
C MET A 169 3.09 2.89 -3.79
N ILE A 170 3.19 1.56 -3.73
CA ILE A 170 4.33 0.80 -4.21
C ILE A 170 3.91 0.00 -5.44
N VAL A 171 4.57 0.24 -6.57
CA VAL A 171 4.33 -0.46 -7.83
C VAL A 171 5.56 -1.26 -8.20
N LEU A 172 5.38 -2.56 -8.41
CA LEU A 172 6.40 -3.49 -8.84
C LEU A 172 6.26 -3.78 -10.33
N HIS A 173 7.39 -4.00 -11.00
CA HIS A 173 7.45 -4.43 -12.39
C HIS A 173 8.38 -5.63 -12.52
N GLY A 174 8.04 -6.53 -13.45
CA GLY A 174 8.90 -7.60 -13.91
C GLY A 174 8.45 -8.08 -15.30
N ALA A 175 9.21 -8.99 -15.90
CA ALA A 175 8.91 -9.53 -17.22
C ALA A 175 7.57 -10.28 -17.30
N GLY A 176 7.10 -10.85 -16.19
CA GLY A 176 5.84 -11.60 -16.08
C GLY A 176 4.60 -10.77 -15.73
N GLY A 177 4.73 -9.45 -15.57
CA GLY A 177 3.63 -8.56 -15.17
C GLY A 177 4.03 -7.57 -14.08
N GLY A 178 3.04 -6.77 -13.64
CA GLY A 178 3.20 -5.81 -12.54
C GLY A 178 2.37 -6.17 -11.32
N HIS A 179 2.70 -5.57 -10.18
CA HIS A 179 1.92 -5.67 -8.95
C HIS A 179 1.88 -4.32 -8.24
N ALA A 180 0.83 -4.04 -7.48
CA ALA A 180 0.72 -2.81 -6.71
C ALA A 180 0.19 -3.11 -5.30
N PHE A 181 0.76 -2.46 -4.31
CA PHE A 181 0.33 -2.53 -2.92
C PHE A 181 0.57 -1.18 -2.24
N ALA A 182 0.03 -1.00 -1.05
CA ALA A 182 0.12 0.26 -0.31
C ALA A 182 0.60 0.05 1.12
N ALA A 183 1.18 1.09 1.71
CA ALA A 183 1.51 1.12 3.12
C ALA A 183 1.29 2.51 3.70
N TRP A 184 0.82 2.58 4.95
CA TRP A 184 0.98 3.71 5.84
C TRP A 184 2.29 3.54 6.61
N ILE A 185 3.15 4.55 6.55
CA ILE A 185 4.38 4.62 7.33
C ILE A 185 4.19 5.71 8.37
N GLY A 186 4.02 5.35 9.63
CA GLY A 186 3.86 6.32 10.71
C GLY A 186 5.06 7.25 10.87
N GLY A 187 4.84 8.33 11.61
CA GLY A 187 5.85 9.27 12.09
C GLY A 187 6.91 8.61 12.99
N ARG A 188 7.66 9.42 13.74
CA ARG A 188 8.72 8.91 14.61
C ARG A 188 8.10 8.18 15.81
N GLY A 189 8.39 6.89 15.94
CA GLY A 189 7.86 6.06 17.05
C GLY A 189 6.41 5.63 16.86
N GLU A 190 5.88 5.77 15.64
CA GLU A 190 4.53 5.34 15.28
C GLU A 190 4.57 4.03 14.50
N ASP A 191 3.37 3.51 14.25
CA ASP A 191 3.08 2.24 13.62
C ASP A 191 3.33 2.21 12.11
N ALA A 192 3.17 1.04 11.52
CA ALA A 192 3.03 0.88 10.07
C ALA A 192 1.87 -0.06 9.77
N CYS A 193 1.12 0.27 8.72
CA CYS A 193 0.07 -0.60 8.18
C CYS A 193 0.35 -0.86 6.71
N PHE A 194 0.24 -2.10 6.27
CA PHE A 194 0.58 -2.54 4.94
C PHE A 194 -0.58 -3.33 4.36
N PHE A 195 -0.96 -3.02 3.13
CA PHE A 195 -1.99 -3.76 2.41
C PHE A 195 -1.47 -4.22 1.05
N ASP A 196 -1.31 -5.53 0.92
CA ASP A 196 -1.09 -6.19 -0.35
C ASP A 196 -2.37 -6.91 -0.80
N PRO A 197 -2.99 -6.50 -1.92
CA PRO A 197 -4.13 -7.18 -2.52
C PRO A 197 -4.02 -8.69 -2.68
N ASN A 198 -2.82 -9.29 -2.75
CA ASN A 198 -2.60 -10.72 -2.83
C ASN A 198 -2.61 -11.45 -1.49
N PHE A 199 -2.46 -10.73 -0.37
CA PHE A 199 -2.26 -11.36 0.94
C PHE A 199 -3.17 -10.81 2.03
N GLY A 200 -3.48 -9.52 1.99
CA GLY A 200 -4.29 -8.88 3.01
C GLY A 200 -3.66 -7.61 3.58
N GLU A 201 -4.22 -7.18 4.71
CA GLU A 201 -3.76 -6.05 5.51
C GLU A 201 -3.01 -6.56 6.75
N TYR A 202 -1.88 -5.95 7.04
CA TYR A 202 -1.00 -6.27 8.16
C TYR A 202 -0.61 -4.99 8.89
N TRP A 203 -0.76 -5.02 10.22
CA TRP A 203 -0.40 -3.92 11.10
C TRP A 203 0.80 -4.27 11.97
N PHE A 204 1.69 -3.30 12.19
CA PHE A 204 2.88 -3.41 13.01
C PHE A 204 2.94 -2.21 13.97
N GLU A 205 2.91 -2.47 15.27
CA GLU A 205 3.02 -1.41 16.29
C GLU A 205 4.32 -0.60 16.17
N ASP A 206 5.42 -1.28 15.84
CA ASP A 206 6.71 -0.66 15.55
C ASP A 206 7.03 -0.77 14.05
N LYS A 207 7.07 0.37 13.35
CA LYS A 207 7.43 0.40 11.93
C LYS A 207 8.82 -0.16 11.61
N GLN A 208 9.74 -0.22 12.58
CA GLN A 208 11.04 -0.87 12.38
C GLN A 208 10.91 -2.38 12.18
N ASN A 209 9.94 -3.01 12.84
CA ASN A 209 9.60 -4.40 12.58
C ASN A 209 9.00 -4.58 11.19
N PHE A 210 8.13 -3.66 10.76
CA PHE A 210 7.61 -3.63 9.39
C PHE A 210 8.74 -3.56 8.36
N PHE A 211 9.75 -2.70 8.53
CA PHE A 211 10.85 -2.60 7.55
C PHE A 211 11.69 -3.87 7.45
N ARG A 212 11.93 -4.55 8.60
CA ARG A 212 12.64 -5.84 8.64
C ARG A 212 11.83 -6.95 7.97
N PHE A 213 10.53 -7.03 8.28
CA PHE A 213 9.58 -7.91 7.63
C PHE A 213 9.57 -7.69 6.11
N LEU A 214 9.32 -6.46 5.67
CA LEU A 214 9.15 -6.13 4.25
C LEU A 214 10.42 -6.42 3.46
N ARG A 215 11.60 -6.17 4.04
CA ARG A 215 12.88 -6.47 3.41
C ARG A 215 12.98 -7.96 3.05
N LEU A 216 12.69 -8.84 4.01
CA LEU A 216 12.75 -10.28 3.78
C LEU A 216 11.60 -10.76 2.89
N PHE A 217 10.41 -10.23 3.11
CA PHE A 217 9.23 -10.58 2.33
C PHE A 217 9.40 -10.22 0.84
N ALA A 218 9.81 -8.99 0.53
CA ALA A 218 10.01 -8.52 -0.84
C ALA A 218 11.16 -9.25 -1.55
N GLN A 219 12.27 -9.50 -0.85
CA GLN A 219 13.41 -10.26 -1.39
C GLN A 219 13.00 -11.71 -1.73
N ASN A 220 12.32 -12.40 -0.80
CA ASN A 220 12.00 -13.82 -0.97
C ASN A 220 10.80 -14.06 -1.89
N LEU A 221 9.80 -13.19 -1.87
CA LEU A 221 8.60 -13.36 -2.68
C LEU A 221 8.72 -12.63 -4.01
N TYR A 222 8.71 -11.30 -3.99
CA TYR A 222 8.57 -10.52 -5.23
C TYR A 222 9.78 -10.69 -6.13
N ASN A 223 10.98 -10.62 -5.58
CA ASN A 223 12.18 -10.82 -6.38
C ASN A 223 12.41 -12.29 -6.71
N ALA A 224 12.68 -13.13 -5.71
CA ALA A 224 13.15 -14.49 -5.96
C ALA A 224 12.09 -15.41 -6.58
N ARG A 225 10.79 -15.25 -6.25
CA ARG A 225 9.72 -16.13 -6.74
C ARG A 225 8.91 -15.53 -7.89
N MET A 226 8.60 -14.23 -7.83
CA MET A 226 7.76 -13.57 -8.84
C MET A 226 8.56 -12.89 -9.96
N GLY A 227 9.90 -12.85 -9.85
CA GLY A 227 10.76 -12.27 -10.88
C GLY A 227 10.55 -10.77 -11.09
N MET A 228 10.05 -10.06 -10.07
CA MET A 228 10.01 -8.60 -10.08
C MET A 228 11.45 -8.08 -10.07
N ASP A 229 11.71 -7.08 -10.92
CA ASP A 229 13.04 -6.52 -11.15
C ASP A 229 13.10 -5.00 -10.98
N ARG A 230 11.94 -4.34 -10.80
CA ARG A 230 11.84 -2.89 -10.56
C ARG A 230 10.73 -2.56 -9.58
N TYR A 231 10.92 -1.49 -8.81
CA TYR A 231 9.85 -0.86 -8.04
C TYR A 231 9.81 0.66 -8.25
N GLU A 232 8.63 1.24 -8.06
CA GLU A 232 8.36 2.67 -7.96
C GLU A 232 7.62 2.91 -6.63
N ILE A 233 7.99 3.98 -5.92
CA ILE A 233 7.29 4.43 -4.71
C ILE A 233 6.74 5.82 -4.97
N GLN A 234 5.44 5.99 -4.79
CA GLN A 234 4.79 7.28 -4.78
C GLN A 234 4.31 7.61 -3.37
N PRO A 235 4.97 8.55 -2.67
CA PRO A 235 4.52 9.07 -1.38
C PRO A 235 3.25 9.91 -1.54
N LEU A 236 2.31 9.74 -0.62
CA LEU A 236 0.95 10.29 -0.65
C LEU A 236 0.52 10.73 0.75
N ALA A 237 -0.21 11.83 0.84
CA ALA A 237 -0.80 12.28 2.10
C ALA A 237 -2.17 12.91 1.85
N ARG A 238 -3.06 12.84 2.84
CA ARG A 238 -4.28 13.64 2.82
C ARG A 238 -3.92 15.12 2.95
N ARG A 239 -4.56 15.96 2.14
CA ARG A 239 -4.41 17.41 2.28
C ARG A 239 -5.05 17.87 3.59
N VAL A 240 -4.27 18.57 4.40
CA VAL A 240 -4.79 19.26 5.59
C VAL A 240 -4.96 20.73 5.23
N ARG A 241 -6.20 21.22 5.26
CA ARG A 241 -6.50 22.64 5.07
C ARG A 241 -6.27 23.36 6.41
N PRO A 242 -5.60 24.52 6.42
CA PRO A 242 -5.57 25.36 7.62
C PRO A 242 -7.01 25.73 8.00
N ASN A 243 -7.37 25.52 9.26
CA ASN A 243 -8.59 26.13 9.80
C ASN A 243 -8.35 27.64 9.86
N TRP A 244 -9.20 28.42 9.21
CA TRP A 244 -9.25 29.87 9.34
C TRP A 244 -10.21 30.23 10.46
#